data_AF-A0A1S4CX48-F1
#
_entry.id   AF-A0A1S4CX48-F1
#
_cell.length_a   1.000
_cell.length_b   1.000
_cell.length_c   1.000
_cell.angle_alpha   90.00
_cell.angle_beta   90.00
_cell.angle_gamma   90.00
#
_symmetry.space_group_name_H-M   'P 1'
#
loop_
_entity.id
_entity.type
_entity.pdbx_description
1 polymer ?
#
loop_
_entity_poly.entity_id
_entity_poly.type
_entity_poly.pdbx_seq_one_letter_code
_entity_poly.pdbx_strand_id
1 'polypeptide(L)'
;MLNAANEDISKLQTNQYSSLVLQELIQIYVTSITSLEEHHVLAASKDPSGSRVIESFRNSNISAKQKWKLVAKLRGHFGELSVHPFGSFTVEKCFTASNLSLRETILSEMLPLQSELSKTKQGPYLLRKLDIDG
;
A
#
# COMPACT_ATOMS: atom_id res chain seq x y z
N MET A 1 -10.81 -49.36 1.01
CA MET A 1 -10.84 -48.47 -0.18
C MET A 1 -11.89 -47.37 -0.04
N LEU A 2 -13.14 -47.66 0.32
CA LEU A 2 -14.20 -46.65 0.48
C LEU A 2 -13.91 -45.57 1.56
N ASN A 3 -13.33 -45.95 2.69
CA ASN A 3 -13.02 -45.01 3.79
C ASN A 3 -11.88 -44.04 3.45
N ALA A 4 -10.84 -44.50 2.75
CA ALA A 4 -9.73 -43.64 2.31
C ALA A 4 -10.20 -42.61 1.27
N ALA A 5 -11.05 -43.03 0.32
CA ALA A 5 -11.64 -42.12 -0.66
C ALA A 5 -12.53 -41.05 -0.02
N ASN A 6 -13.31 -41.39 1.01
CA ASN A 6 -14.12 -40.41 1.75
C ASN A 6 -13.27 -39.39 2.54
N GLU A 7 -12.14 -39.83 3.09
CA GLU A 7 -11.22 -38.94 3.81
C GLU A 7 -10.54 -37.96 2.84
N ASP A 8 -10.14 -38.42 1.66
CA ASP A 8 -9.57 -37.57 0.61
C ASP A 8 -10.60 -36.59 0.02
N ILE A 9 -11.86 -37.03 -0.17
CA ILE A 9 -12.96 -36.14 -0.60
C ILE A 9 -13.23 -35.05 0.45
N SER A 10 -13.24 -35.41 1.75
CA SER A 10 -13.45 -34.44 2.84
C SER A 10 -12.30 -33.44 2.94
N LYS A 11 -11.04 -33.88 2.75
CA LYS A 11 -9.86 -33.00 2.67
C LYS A 11 -9.93 -32.06 1.48
N LEU A 12 -10.32 -32.56 0.30
CA LEU A 12 -10.48 -31.74 -0.91
C LEU A 12 -11.59 -30.70 -0.76
N GLN A 13 -12.74 -31.08 -0.18
CA GLN A 13 -13.81 -30.15 0.13
C GLN A 13 -13.38 -29.09 1.15
N THR A 14 -12.73 -29.50 2.24
CA THR A 14 -12.23 -28.56 3.27
C THR A 14 -11.21 -27.58 2.68
N ASN A 15 -10.33 -28.05 1.78
CA ASN A 15 -9.36 -27.21 1.07
C ASN A 15 -10.02 -26.25 0.09
N GLN A 16 -11.09 -26.68 -0.58
CA GLN A 16 -11.84 -25.83 -1.50
C GLN A 16 -12.67 -24.77 -0.75
N TYR A 17 -13.41 -25.15 0.31
CA TYR A 17 -14.19 -24.21 1.12
C TYR A 17 -13.28 -23.23 1.87
N SER A 18 -12.16 -23.68 2.43
CA SER A 18 -11.19 -22.78 3.07
C SER A 18 -10.57 -21.81 2.06
N SER A 19 -10.27 -22.24 0.84
CA SER A 19 -9.81 -21.35 -0.24
C SER A 19 -10.86 -20.30 -0.63
N LEU A 20 -12.13 -20.69 -0.74
CA LEU A 20 -13.23 -19.77 -1.06
C LEU A 20 -13.44 -18.72 0.04
N VAL A 21 -13.47 -19.14 1.31
CA VAL A 21 -13.59 -18.23 2.46
C VAL A 21 -12.41 -17.26 2.50
N LEU A 22 -11.18 -17.73 2.25
CA LEU A 22 -10.01 -16.85 2.18
C LEU A 22 -10.11 -15.83 1.04
N GLN A 23 -10.59 -16.24 -0.13
CA GLN A 23 -10.81 -15.32 -1.25
C GLN A 23 -11.87 -14.28 -0.91
N GLU A 24 -12.97 -14.67 -0.26
CA GLU A 24 -14.02 -13.75 0.18
C GLU A 24 -13.48 -12.74 1.21
N LEU A 25 -12.72 -13.20 2.20
CA LEU A 25 -12.07 -12.32 3.18
C LEU A 25 -11.11 -11.32 2.52
N ILE A 26 -10.35 -11.74 1.50
CA ILE A 26 -9.50 -10.83 0.73
C ILE A 26 -10.35 -9.79 0.00
N GLN A 27 -11.49 -10.16 -0.60
CA GLN A 27 -12.36 -9.20 -1.26
C GLN A 27 -12.97 -8.19 -0.28
N ILE A 28 -13.39 -8.66 0.91
CA ILE A 28 -13.89 -7.80 1.99
C ILE A 28 -12.80 -6.81 2.42
N TYR A 29 -11.58 -7.31 2.66
CA TYR A 29 -10.43 -6.48 3.02
C TYR A 29 -10.13 -5.41 1.95
N VAL A 30 -10.09 -5.81 0.68
CA VAL A 30 -9.83 -4.90 -0.44
C VAL A 30 -10.94 -3.85 -0.57
N THR A 31 -12.18 -4.26 -0.40
CA THR A 31 -13.34 -3.35 -0.46
C THR A 31 -13.29 -2.34 0.68
N SER A 32 -13.02 -2.80 1.90
CA SER A 32 -12.85 -1.95 3.08
C SER A 32 -11.78 -0.87 2.83
N ILE A 33 -10.55 -1.27 2.48
CA ILE A 33 -9.45 -0.33 2.23
C ILE A 33 -9.74 0.62 1.07
N THR A 34 -10.33 0.12 -0.03
CA THR A 34 -10.65 0.98 -1.19
C THR A 34 -11.87 1.87 -0.98
N SER A 35 -12.69 1.62 0.04
CA SER A 35 -13.85 2.44 0.42
C SER A 35 -13.51 3.57 1.39
N LEU A 36 -12.36 3.52 2.07
CA LEU A 36 -11.93 4.55 3.02
C LEU A 36 -11.91 5.94 2.38
N GLU A 37 -12.36 6.96 3.12
CA GLU A 37 -12.20 8.34 2.66
C GLU A 37 -10.74 8.81 2.68
N GLU A 38 -10.45 9.88 1.95
CA GLU A 38 -9.10 10.44 1.83
C GLU A 38 -8.41 10.66 3.18
N HIS A 39 -9.10 11.33 4.11
CA HIS A 39 -8.55 11.65 5.43
C HIS A 39 -8.25 10.40 6.26
N HIS A 40 -9.02 9.31 6.10
CA HIS A 40 -8.77 8.04 6.77
C HIS A 40 -7.55 7.32 6.19
N VAL A 41 -7.39 7.34 4.86
CA VAL A 41 -6.20 6.77 4.20
C VAL A 41 -4.95 7.54 4.64
N LEU A 42 -5.04 8.86 4.69
CA LEU A 42 -3.95 9.70 5.14
C LEU A 42 -3.58 9.42 6.61
N ALA A 43 -4.56 9.39 7.51
CA ALA A 43 -4.35 9.08 8.92
C ALA A 43 -3.69 7.70 9.09
N ALA A 44 -4.15 6.69 8.35
CA ALA A 44 -3.54 5.36 8.36
C ALA A 44 -2.09 5.39 7.85
N SER A 45 -1.78 6.14 6.80
CA SER A 45 -0.40 6.29 6.30
C SER A 45 0.55 6.97 7.29
N LYS A 46 0.03 7.73 8.25
CA LYS A 46 0.78 8.36 9.35
C LYS A 46 0.80 7.52 10.63
N ASP A 47 0.10 6.39 10.68
CA ASP A 47 0.07 5.50 11.85
C ASP A 47 1.11 4.35 11.73
N PRO A 48 1.81 3.96 12.81
CA PRO A 48 2.76 2.84 12.76
C PRO A 48 2.15 1.53 12.26
N SER A 49 0.92 1.21 12.65
CA SER A 49 0.22 -0.01 12.24
C SER A 49 -0.49 0.20 10.90
N GLY A 50 -1.16 1.33 10.72
CA GLY A 50 -1.87 1.71 9.49
C GLY A 50 -0.94 1.72 8.28
N SER A 51 0.26 2.28 8.41
CA SER A 51 1.24 2.32 7.32
C SER A 51 1.66 0.92 6.86
N ARG A 52 1.71 -0.07 7.77
CA ARG A 52 1.95 -1.48 7.43
C ARG A 52 0.78 -2.10 6.69
N VAL A 53 -0.46 -1.78 7.07
CA VAL A 53 -1.66 -2.21 6.35
C VAL A 53 -1.65 -1.66 4.92
N ILE A 54 -1.32 -0.37 4.76
CA ILE A 54 -1.17 0.27 3.44
C ILE A 54 -0.07 -0.41 2.61
N GLU A 55 1.09 -0.68 3.21
CA GLU A 55 2.20 -1.38 2.57
C GLU A 55 1.78 -2.80 2.11
N SER A 56 1.15 -3.58 2.99
CA SER A 56 0.64 -4.92 2.67
C SER A 56 -0.38 -4.89 1.54
N PHE A 57 -1.31 -3.92 1.55
CA PHE A 57 -2.27 -3.73 0.47
C PHE A 57 -1.56 -3.43 -0.86
N ARG A 58 -0.56 -2.55 -0.86
CA ARG A 58 0.24 -2.21 -2.05
C ARG A 58 1.04 -3.39 -2.60
N ASN A 59 1.58 -4.24 -1.74
CA ASN A 59 2.40 -5.39 -2.11
C ASN A 59 1.58 -6.65 -2.45
N SER A 60 0.28 -6.68 -2.17
CA SER A 60 -0.59 -7.81 -2.46
C SER A 60 -0.81 -8.07 -3.97
N ASN A 61 -1.33 -9.24 -4.33
CA ASN A 61 -1.62 -9.63 -5.72
C ASN A 61 -2.93 -9.06 -6.28
N ILE A 62 -3.49 -8.02 -5.65
CA ILE A 62 -4.72 -7.38 -6.11
C ILE A 62 -4.50 -6.56 -7.38
N SER A 63 -5.58 -6.26 -8.10
CA SER A 63 -5.51 -5.57 -9.38
C SER A 63 -4.88 -4.17 -9.26
N ALA A 64 -4.14 -3.75 -10.31
CA ALA A 64 -3.59 -2.40 -10.37
C ALA A 64 -4.66 -1.30 -10.22
N LYS A 65 -5.88 -1.55 -10.72
CA LYS A 65 -7.03 -0.66 -10.56
C LYS A 65 -7.43 -0.47 -9.09
N GLN A 66 -7.44 -1.54 -8.30
CA GLN A 66 -7.73 -1.45 -6.85
C GLN A 66 -6.60 -0.75 -6.10
N LYS A 67 -5.33 -1.05 -6.43
CA LYS A 67 -4.19 -0.32 -5.86
C LYS A 67 -4.31 1.17 -6.15
N TRP A 68 -4.63 1.53 -7.39
CA TRP A 68 -4.81 2.92 -7.81
C TRP A 68 -5.85 3.69 -7.02
N LYS A 69 -6.99 3.07 -6.66
CA LYS A 69 -8.02 3.72 -5.83
C LYS A 69 -7.47 4.23 -4.50
N LEU A 70 -6.48 3.54 -3.93
CA LEU A 70 -5.81 3.98 -2.71
C LEU A 70 -4.83 5.13 -3.01
N VAL A 71 -3.99 4.97 -4.04
CA VAL A 71 -2.98 5.98 -4.39
C VAL A 71 -3.59 7.31 -4.80
N ALA A 72 -4.73 7.27 -5.49
CA ALA A 72 -5.44 8.48 -5.89
C ALA A 72 -5.82 9.36 -4.69
N LYS A 73 -6.06 8.77 -3.50
CA LYS A 73 -6.37 9.47 -2.25
C LYS A 73 -5.13 10.02 -1.53
N LEU A 74 -3.93 9.67 -1.98
CA LEU A 74 -2.68 10.19 -1.41
C LEU A 74 -2.09 11.34 -2.23
N ARG A 75 -2.68 11.64 -3.39
CA ARG A 75 -2.32 12.84 -4.18
C ARG A 75 -2.67 14.09 -3.40
N GLY A 76 -1.78 15.07 -3.43
CA GLY A 76 -1.83 16.26 -2.59
C GLY A 76 -1.20 16.06 -1.20
N HIS A 77 -0.88 14.82 -0.81
CA HIS A 77 -0.36 14.48 0.52
C HIS A 77 1.03 13.85 0.48
N PHE A 78 1.65 13.63 -0.69
CA PHE A 78 2.97 12.99 -0.76
C PHE A 78 4.06 13.84 -0.11
N GLY A 79 3.95 15.17 -0.20
CA GLY A 79 4.85 16.10 0.48
C GLY A 79 4.84 15.87 1.99
N GLU A 80 3.69 16.05 2.65
CA GLU A 80 3.60 15.89 4.10
C GLU A 80 3.85 14.46 4.58
N LEU A 81 3.53 13.45 3.76
CA LEU A 81 3.88 12.06 4.06
C LEU A 81 5.39 11.82 4.00
N SER A 82 6.12 12.49 3.11
CA SER A 82 7.56 12.28 2.96
C SER A 82 8.34 12.68 4.21
N VAL A 83 7.95 13.77 4.87
CA VAL A 83 8.58 14.26 6.11
C VAL A 83 8.10 13.49 7.35
N HIS A 84 7.05 12.69 7.23
CA HIS A 84 6.52 11.88 8.33
C HIS A 84 7.28 10.55 8.47
N PRO A 85 7.68 10.12 9.69
CA PRO A 85 8.51 8.91 9.90
C PRO A 85 7.86 7.61 9.40
N PHE A 86 6.53 7.50 9.43
CA PHE A 86 5.80 6.34 8.89
C PHE A 86 5.28 6.58 7.47
N GLY A 87 5.03 7.85 7.12
CA GLY A 87 4.48 8.22 5.81
C GLY A 87 5.50 8.06 4.69
N SER A 88 6.78 8.28 4.98
CA SER A 88 7.87 8.21 4.00
C SER A 88 7.98 6.84 3.33
N PHE A 89 7.68 5.76 4.06
CA PHE A 89 7.61 4.42 3.50
C PHE A 89 6.48 4.30 2.47
N THR A 90 5.32 4.89 2.75
CA THR A 90 4.19 4.91 1.81
C THR A 90 4.59 5.67 0.54
N VAL A 91 5.26 6.83 0.67
CA VAL A 91 5.77 7.61 -0.48
C VAL A 91 6.73 6.77 -1.33
N GLU A 92 7.73 6.14 -0.71
CA GLU A 92 8.71 5.29 -1.40
C GLU A 92 8.06 4.14 -2.18
N LYS A 93 7.09 3.43 -1.56
CA LYS A 93 6.37 2.34 -2.22
C LYS A 93 5.47 2.85 -3.34
N CYS A 94 4.85 4.01 -3.16
CA CYS A 94 4.07 4.66 -4.19
C CYS A 94 4.94 4.99 -5.39
N PHE A 95 6.09 5.60 -5.17
CA PHE A 95 7.05 5.98 -6.21
C PHE A 95 7.61 4.77 -6.97
N THR A 96 8.08 3.75 -6.25
CA THR A 96 8.69 2.56 -6.85
C THR A 96 7.75 1.84 -7.83
N ALA A 97 6.47 1.73 -7.49
CA ALA A 97 5.45 1.06 -8.30
C ALA A 97 4.65 2.00 -9.21
N SER A 98 5.10 3.25 -9.39
CA SER A 98 4.41 4.26 -10.19
C SER A 98 4.93 4.35 -11.63
N ASN A 99 4.06 4.80 -12.53
CA ASN A 99 4.43 5.25 -13.87
C ASN A 99 5.01 6.68 -13.81
N LEU A 100 5.54 7.15 -14.95
CA LEU A 100 6.19 8.47 -15.04
C LEU A 100 5.29 9.61 -14.52
N SER A 101 4.03 9.66 -14.93
CA SER A 101 3.08 10.70 -14.51
C SER A 101 2.88 10.78 -12.99
N LEU A 102 2.77 9.63 -12.32
CA LEU A 102 2.65 9.63 -10.87
C LEU A 102 4.00 9.92 -10.18
N ARG A 103 5.15 9.54 -10.77
CA ARG A 103 6.46 9.96 -10.24
C ARG A 103 6.58 11.48 -10.25
N GLU A 104 6.25 12.13 -11.37
CA GLU A 104 6.25 13.59 -11.49
C GLU A 104 5.33 14.23 -10.45
N THR A 105 4.14 13.67 -10.24
CA THR A 105 3.21 14.14 -9.19
C THR A 105 3.86 14.07 -7.81
N ILE A 106 4.41 12.91 -7.43
CA ILE A 106 5.05 12.70 -6.12
C ILE A 106 6.22 13.69 -5.94
N LEU A 107 7.08 13.84 -6.94
CA LEU A 107 8.22 14.75 -6.89
C LEU A 107 7.76 16.20 -6.74
N SER A 108 6.75 16.62 -7.52
CA SER A 108 6.23 17.99 -7.46
C SER A 108 5.67 18.35 -6.08
N GLU A 109 5.08 17.39 -5.37
CA GLU A 109 4.56 17.59 -4.02
C GLU A 109 5.67 17.56 -2.95
N MET A 110 6.76 16.82 -3.19
CA MET A 110 7.90 16.74 -2.27
C MET A 110 8.84 17.94 -2.35
N LEU A 111 9.03 18.52 -3.54
CA LEU A 111 9.97 19.62 -3.78
C LEU A 111 9.81 20.80 -2.81
N PRO A 112 8.60 21.31 -2.52
CA PRO A 112 8.41 22.41 -1.56
C PRO A 112 8.91 22.09 -0.14
N LEU A 113 8.95 20.80 0.23
CA LEU A 113 9.33 20.33 1.56
C LEU A 113 10.74 19.71 1.58
N GLN A 114 11.52 19.78 0.50
CA GLN A 114 12.85 19.17 0.41
C GLN A 114 13.78 19.62 1.56
N SER A 115 13.72 20.90 1.93
CA SER A 115 14.54 21.47 3.01
C SER A 115 14.15 20.98 4.41
N GLU A 116 12.89 20.59 4.61
CA GLU A 116 12.42 19.97 5.84
C GLU A 116 12.73 18.48 5.83
N LEU A 117 12.45 17.82 4.70
CA LEU A 117 12.74 16.41 4.48
C LEU A 117 14.20 16.09 4.77
N SER A 118 15.15 16.88 4.26
CA SER A 118 16.59 16.67 4.48
C SER A 118 17.01 16.70 5.95
N LYS A 119 16.23 17.35 6.83
CA LYS A 119 16.47 17.41 8.29
C LYS A 119 15.86 16.23 9.05
N THR A 120 14.99 15.44 8.41
CA THR A 120 14.39 14.24 9.01
C THR A 120 15.36 13.06 8.99
N LYS A 121 15.14 12.06 9.86
CA LYS A 121 15.96 10.84 9.92
C LYS A 121 15.96 10.06 8.60
N GLN A 122 14.82 10.04 7.90
CA GLN A 122 14.62 9.30 6.66
C GLN A 122 15.01 10.09 5.40
N GLY A 123 15.05 11.42 5.48
CA GLY A 123 15.16 12.31 4.33
C GLY A 123 16.34 12.03 3.41
N PRO A 124 17.58 11.98 3.92
CA PRO A 124 18.75 11.71 3.08
C PRO A 124 18.68 10.37 2.32
N TYR A 125 18.04 9.35 2.92
CA TYR A 125 17.81 8.08 2.23
C TYR A 125 16.75 8.22 1.14
N LEU A 126 15.62 8.85 1.46
CA LEU A 126 14.49 8.98 0.54
C LEU A 126 14.85 9.86 -0.66
N LEU A 127 15.52 10.99 -0.46
CA LEU A 127 15.97 11.90 -1.54
C LEU A 127 16.87 11.17 -2.54
N ARG A 128 17.89 10.46 -2.03
CA ARG A 128 18.78 9.63 -2.86
C ARG A 128 18.03 8.54 -3.61
N LYS A 129 17.08 7.87 -2.95
CA LYS A 129 16.36 6.75 -3.55
C LYS A 129 15.39 7.18 -4.65
N LEU A 130 14.83 8.38 -4.54
CA LEU A 130 13.89 8.93 -5.50
C LEU A 130 14.59 9.77 -6.59
N ASP A 131 15.93 9.83 -6.55
CA ASP A 131 16.77 10.59 -7.49
C ASP A 131 16.41 12.08 -7.53
N ILE A 132 16.09 12.64 -6.36
CA ILE A 132 15.68 14.04 -6.21
C ILE A 132 16.89 14.99 -6.24
N ASP A 133 18.10 14.44 -6.14
CA ASP A 133 19.34 15.22 -6.05
C ASP A 133 20.02 15.51 -7.41
N GLY A 134 19.49 14.95 -8.52
CA GLY A 134 20.01 15.17 -9.88
C GLY A 134 21.14 14.24 -10.29
#